data_AF-X1FSZ2-F1
#
_entry.id   AF-X1FSZ2-F1
#
_cell.length_a   1.000
_cell.length_b   1.000
_cell.length_c   1.000
_cell.angle_alpha   90.00
_cell.angle_beta   90.00
_cell.angle_gamma   90.00
#
_symmetry.space_group_name_H-M   'P 1'
#
loop_
_entity.id
_entity.type
_entity.pdbx_description
1 polymer ?
#
loop_
_entity_poly.entity_id
_entity_poly.type
_entity_poly.pdbx_seq_one_letter_code
_entity_poly.pdbx_strand_id
1 'polypeptide(L)'
;MKNMYVGIDLAINGPHHATVYDPQKEQYLDKSFSFDISFEGFEYLLGQVQRHVSEKEEYSLNFVMEPTGLAWMPLSCYLKPRGHRVYRVTTQLSSDFRKFQSKYAKSDRIDCRSLDKLPIVSKDKVYHGECI
;
A
#
# COMPACT_ATOMS: atom_id res chain seq x y z
N MET A 1 -0.31 -17.62 -9.15
CA MET A 1 -0.67 -16.36 -8.48
C MET A 1 0.41 -15.26 -8.55
N LYS A 2 0.11 -14.14 -9.22
CA LYS A 2 0.93 -12.92 -9.28
C LYS A 2 0.63 -12.01 -8.07
N ASN A 3 1.65 -11.48 -7.40
CA ASN A 3 1.44 -10.54 -6.29
C ASN A 3 1.70 -9.12 -6.75
N MET A 4 0.74 -8.22 -6.54
CA MET A 4 0.95 -6.78 -6.67
C MET A 4 0.92 -6.16 -5.28
N TYR A 5 1.79 -5.19 -5.04
CA TYR A 5 1.85 -4.46 -3.77
C TYR A 5 1.41 -3.01 -4.00
N VAL A 6 0.52 -2.54 -3.14
CA VAL A 6 -0.03 -1.19 -3.19
C VAL A 6 0.32 -0.50 -1.90
N GLY A 7 1.30 0.38 -1.89
CA GLY A 7 1.66 1.15 -0.70
C GLY A 7 0.89 2.44 -0.65
N ILE A 8 0.40 2.75 0.55
CA ILE A 8 -0.54 3.83 0.80
C ILE A 8 0.00 4.72 1.91
N ASP A 9 0.27 5.97 1.55
CA ASP A 9 0.58 7.04 2.49
C ASP A 9 -0.73 7.76 2.87
N LEU A 10 -1.19 7.51 4.09
CA LEU A 10 -2.38 8.14 4.64
C LEU A 10 -2.00 9.42 5.38
N ALA A 11 -2.22 10.57 4.74
CA ALA A 11 -2.08 11.88 5.37
C ALA A 11 -3.17 12.12 6.45
N ILE A 12 -2.80 12.82 7.53
CA ILE A 12 -3.77 13.32 8.54
C ILE A 12 -4.59 14.48 7.96
N ASN A 13 -3.91 15.38 7.25
CA ASN A 13 -4.50 16.54 6.59
C ASN A 13 -3.98 16.55 5.14
N GLY A 14 -4.90 16.48 4.17
CA GLY A 14 -4.57 16.48 2.74
C GLY A 14 -4.78 15.13 2.04
N PRO A 15 -4.43 15.03 0.75
CA PRO A 15 -4.71 13.86 -0.07
C PRO A 15 -3.89 12.64 0.37
N HIS A 16 -4.53 11.46 0.35
CA HIS A 16 -3.84 10.20 0.51
C HIS A 16 -3.20 9.80 -0.80
N HIS A 17 -2.03 9.16 -0.76
CA HIS A 17 -1.30 8.78 -1.96
C HIS A 17 -1.07 7.27 -2.05
N ALA A 18 -1.13 6.72 -3.26
CA ALA A 18 -0.88 5.31 -3.53
C ALA A 18 0.11 5.10 -4.67
N THR A 19 0.88 4.01 -4.61
CA THR A 19 1.68 3.45 -5.71
C THR A 19 1.38 1.98 -5.91
N VAL A 20 1.72 1.46 -7.09
CA VAL A 20 1.60 0.04 -7.42
C VAL A 20 2.95 -0.50 -7.85
N TYR A 21 3.41 -1.55 -7.18
CA TYR A 21 4.68 -2.22 -7.43
C TYR A 21 4.46 -3.66 -7.90
N ASP A 22 5.11 -4.00 -9.01
CA ASP A 22 5.20 -5.37 -9.52
C ASP A 22 6.56 -5.96 -9.12
N PRO A 23 6.61 -6.89 -8.15
CA PRO A 23 7.85 -7.50 -7.68
C PRO A 23 8.50 -8.42 -8.71
N GLN A 24 7.75 -8.96 -9.68
CA GLN A 24 8.33 -9.83 -10.72
C GLN A 24 9.12 -9.02 -11.75
N LYS A 25 8.68 -7.79 -12.01
CA LYS A 25 9.34 -6.85 -12.93
C LYS A 25 10.25 -5.86 -12.20
N GLU A 26 10.30 -5.95 -10.88
CA GLU A 26 11.00 -5.03 -9.98
C GLU A 26 10.69 -3.53 -10.22
N GLN A 27 9.48 -3.19 -10.68
CA GLN A 27 9.15 -1.84 -11.13
C GLN A 27 7.83 -1.31 -10.57
N TYR A 28 7.72 0.03 -10.52
CA TYR A 28 6.43 0.68 -10.35
C TYR A 28 5.66 0.68 -11.67
N LEU A 29 4.37 0.42 -11.59
CA LEU A 29 3.52 0.35 -12.77
C LEU A 29 3.04 1.72 -13.24
N ASP A 30 3.00 2.70 -12.32
CA ASP A 30 2.62 4.09 -12.59
C ASP A 30 3.29 5.09 -11.65
N LYS A 31 3.06 6.39 -11.91
CA LYS A 31 3.32 7.46 -10.93
C LYS A 31 2.37 7.33 -9.73
N SER A 32 2.75 7.92 -8.60
CA SER A 32 1.84 8.01 -7.47
C SER A 32 0.60 8.81 -7.84
N PHE A 33 -0.56 8.42 -7.28
CA PHE A 33 -1.84 9.09 -7.48
C PHE A 33 -2.51 9.34 -6.13
N SER A 34 -3.39 10.33 -6.08
CA SER A 34 -4.12 10.68 -4.87
C SER A 34 -5.54 10.13 -4.86
N PHE A 35 -6.08 9.88 -3.66
CA PHE A 35 -7.47 9.49 -3.45
C PHE A 35 -7.98 10.00 -2.09
N ASP A 36 -9.30 10.01 -1.92
CA ASP A 36 -9.98 10.45 -0.71
C ASP A 36 -10.49 9.27 0.13
N ILE A 37 -10.69 9.47 1.45
CA ILE A 37 -11.42 8.53 2.31
C ILE A 37 -12.92 8.68 2.08
N SER A 38 -13.38 8.19 0.93
CA SER A 38 -14.79 8.01 0.59
C SER A 38 -14.99 6.71 -0.18
N PHE A 39 -16.24 6.29 -0.36
CA PHE A 39 -16.54 5.12 -1.17
C PHE A 39 -16.06 5.29 -2.62
N GLU A 40 -16.30 6.45 -3.22
CA GLU A 40 -15.86 6.81 -4.57
C GLU A 40 -14.32 6.85 -4.67
N GLY A 41 -13.65 7.39 -3.66
CA GLY A 41 -12.18 7.38 -3.58
C GLY A 41 -11.61 5.97 -3.51
N PHE A 42 -12.29 5.05 -2.81
CA PHE A 42 -11.87 3.65 -2.71
C PHE A 42 -12.13 2.85 -3.99
N GLU A 43 -13.26 3.09 -4.66
CA GLU A 43 -13.54 2.52 -5.99
C GLU A 43 -12.54 3.05 -7.02
N TYR A 44 -12.20 4.34 -6.96
CA TYR A 44 -11.16 4.92 -7.80
C TYR A 44 -9.78 4.28 -7.56
N LEU A 45 -9.36 4.16 -6.30
CA LEU A 45 -8.12 3.50 -5.91
C LEU A 45 -8.06 2.07 -6.46
N LEU A 46 -9.10 1.28 -6.20
CA LEU A 46 -9.14 -0.12 -6.64
C LEU A 46 -9.14 -0.23 -8.16
N GLY A 47 -9.88 0.63 -8.85
CA GLY A 47 -9.88 0.72 -10.31
C GLY A 47 -8.51 1.03 -10.88
N GLN A 48 -7.74 1.96 -10.30
CA GLN A 48 -6.36 2.23 -10.75
C GLN A 48 -5.48 0.99 -10.61
N VAL A 49 -5.55 0.27 -9.48
CA VAL A 49 -4.75 -0.94 -9.25
C VAL A 49 -5.14 -2.06 -10.21
N GLN A 50 -6.45 -2.27 -10.42
CA GLN A 50 -6.96 -3.38 -11.22
C GLN A 50 -6.63 -3.26 -12.71
N ARG A 51 -6.39 -2.05 -13.23
CA ARG A 51 -5.94 -1.83 -14.63
C ARG A 51 -4.63 -2.53 -14.97
N HIS A 52 -3.86 -2.93 -13.96
CA HIS A 52 -2.57 -3.59 -14.12
C HIS A 52 -2.61 -5.12 -14.02
N VAL A 53 -3.77 -5.68 -13.72
CA VAL A 53 -3.95 -7.13 -13.59
C VAL A 53 -4.99 -7.60 -14.61
N SER A 54 -4.71 -8.72 -15.26
CA SER A 54 -5.64 -9.35 -16.18
C SER A 54 -6.56 -10.28 -15.40
N GLU A 55 -7.87 -10.26 -15.71
CA GLU A 55 -8.82 -11.23 -15.15
C GLU A 55 -8.50 -12.69 -15.52
N LYS A 56 -7.68 -12.89 -16.57
CA LYS A 56 -7.22 -14.22 -17.00
C LYS A 56 -6.04 -14.75 -16.17
N GLU A 57 -5.43 -13.90 -15.35
CA GLU A 57 -4.32 -14.26 -14.50
C GLU A 57 -4.79 -14.34 -13.05
N GLU A 58 -4.35 -15.37 -12.33
CA GLU A 58 -4.57 -15.42 -10.89
C GLU A 58 -3.66 -14.39 -10.21
N TYR A 59 -4.25 -13.42 -9.50
CA TYR A 59 -3.50 -12.36 -8.81
C TYR A 59 -3.94 -12.16 -7.35
N SER A 60 -3.04 -11.60 -6.56
CA SER A 60 -3.31 -11.11 -5.20
C SER A 60 -2.89 -9.66 -5.09
N LEU A 61 -3.82 -8.80 -4.68
CA LEU A 61 -3.55 -7.40 -4.35
C LEU A 61 -3.23 -7.28 -2.86
N ASN A 62 -2.07 -6.72 -2.56
CA ASN A 62 -1.52 -6.60 -1.22
C ASN A 62 -1.38 -5.11 -0.86
N PHE A 63 -2.32 -4.58 -0.08
CA PHE A 63 -2.34 -3.18 0.33
C PHE A 63 -1.53 -2.97 1.60
N VAL A 64 -0.52 -2.12 1.55
CA VAL A 64 0.43 -1.87 2.62
C VAL A 64 0.28 -0.42 3.09
N MET A 65 -0.07 -0.23 4.36
CA MET A 65 -0.36 1.10 4.89
C MET A 65 0.40 1.36 6.19
N GLU A 66 0.91 2.59 6.32
CA GLU A 66 1.38 3.10 7.60
C GLU A 66 0.17 3.40 8.52
N PRO A 67 0.23 3.06 9.82
CA PRO A 67 -0.84 3.30 10.76
C PRO A 67 -0.84 4.78 11.16
N THR A 68 -1.38 5.62 10.28
CA THR A 68 -1.73 7.00 10.64
C THR A 68 -3.13 7.00 11.28
N GLY A 69 -3.18 7.04 12.62
CA GLY A 69 -4.44 7.13 13.37
C GLY A 69 -5.44 6.01 13.02
N LEU A 70 -6.70 6.38 12.80
CA LEU A 70 -7.78 5.46 12.38
C LEU A 70 -8.07 5.50 10.86
N ALA A 71 -7.33 6.29 10.09
CA ALA A 71 -7.56 6.49 8.64
C ALA A 71 -7.43 5.18 7.82
N TRP A 72 -6.68 4.20 8.34
CA TRP A 72 -6.49 2.89 7.74
C TRP A 72 -7.74 1.99 7.82
N MET A 73 -8.61 2.23 8.81
CA MET A 73 -9.73 1.35 9.13
C MET A 73 -10.83 1.37 8.06
N PRO A 74 -11.34 2.53 7.60
CA PRO A 74 -12.37 2.56 6.55
C PRO A 74 -11.92 1.84 5.27
N LEU A 75 -10.67 2.07 4.85
CA LEU A 75 -10.11 1.42 3.67
C LEU A 75 -9.97 -0.10 3.88
N SER A 76 -9.57 -0.55 5.07
CA SER A 76 -9.49 -1.98 5.39
C SER A 76 -10.86 -2.66 5.33
N CYS A 77 -11.89 -2.02 5.86
CA CYS A 77 -13.27 -2.51 5.80
C CYS A 77 -13.82 -2.56 4.37
N TYR A 78 -13.34 -1.69 3.49
CA TYR A 78 -13.69 -1.73 2.07
C TYR A 78 -12.97 -2.86 1.31
N LEU A 79 -11.67 -3.06 1.57
CA LEU A 79 -10.81 -3.96 0.79
C LEU A 79 -10.93 -5.44 1.18
N LYS A 80 -11.03 -5.76 2.48
CA LYS A 80 -11.01 -7.17 2.94
C LYS A 80 -12.22 -7.98 2.46
N PRO A 81 -13.48 -7.47 2.52
CA PRO A 81 -14.64 -8.20 2.00
C PRO A 81 -14.54 -8.48 0.50
N ARG A 82 -13.73 -7.72 -0.25
CA ARG A 82 -13.45 -7.91 -1.68
C ARG A 82 -12.29 -8.89 -1.94
N GLY A 83 -11.78 -9.57 -0.90
CA GLY A 83 -10.75 -10.60 -1.03
C GLY A 83 -9.31 -10.07 -1.10
N HIS A 84 -9.08 -8.78 -0.84
CA HIS A 84 -7.74 -8.20 -0.86
C HIS A 84 -7.03 -8.31 0.49
N ARG A 85 -5.70 -8.44 0.45
CA ARG A 85 -4.87 -8.52 1.65
C ARG A 85 -4.50 -7.11 2.10
N VAL A 86 -4.65 -6.85 3.39
CA VAL A 86 -4.30 -5.56 4.00
C VAL A 86 -3.27 -5.75 5.09
N TYR A 87 -2.15 -5.06 4.92
CA TYR A 87 -0.98 -5.12 5.77
C TYR A 87 -0.80 -3.81 6.50
N ARG A 88 -0.74 -3.89 7.83
CA ARG A 88 -0.37 -2.75 8.67
C ARG A 88 1.10 -2.85 9.04
N VAL A 89 1.85 -1.82 8.67
CA VAL A 89 3.26 -1.69 8.99
C VAL A 89 3.38 -1.11 10.40
N THR A 90 4.27 -1.59 11.27
CA THR A 90 4.46 -0.90 12.55
C THR A 90 5.17 0.44 12.33
N THR A 91 4.87 1.46 13.15
CA THR A 91 5.58 2.76 13.11
C THR A 91 7.09 2.60 13.24
N GLN A 92 7.54 1.60 14.00
CA GLN A 92 8.97 1.25 14.11
C GLN A 92 9.54 0.73 12.79
N LEU A 93 8.86 -0.22 12.13
CA LEU A 93 9.31 -0.75 10.82
C LEU A 93 9.28 0.33 9.73
N SER A 94 8.27 1.21 9.75
CA SER A 94 8.19 2.39 8.90
C SER A 94 9.40 3.30 9.13
N SER A 95 9.72 3.65 10.39
CA SER A 95 10.85 4.50 10.74
C SER A 95 12.20 3.89 10.35
N ASP A 96 12.39 2.59 10.60
CA ASP A 96 13.64 1.89 10.26
C ASP A 96 13.81 1.77 8.74
N PHE A 97 12.71 1.59 8.00
CA PHE A 97 12.73 1.60 6.54
C PHE A 97 12.97 3.00 5.96
N ARG A 98 12.41 4.06 6.58
CA ARG A 98 12.74 5.46 6.27
C ARG A 98 14.24 5.70 6.43
N LYS A 99 14.85 5.25 7.53
CA LYS A 99 16.29 5.39 7.79
C LYS A 99 17.15 4.58 6.81
N PHE A 100 16.68 3.40 6.40
CA PHE A 100 17.36 2.58 5.40
C PHE A 100 17.32 3.26 4.03
N GLN A 101 16.17 3.80 3.62
CA GLN A 101 16.03 4.48 2.34
C GLN A 101 16.60 5.89 2.30
N SER A 102 16.62 6.66 3.41
CA SER A 102 17.21 8.00 3.43
C SER A 102 18.72 7.99 3.18
N LYS A 103 19.38 6.85 3.45
CA LYS A 103 20.77 6.59 3.03
C LYS A 103 20.93 6.49 1.51
N TYR A 104 19.86 6.28 0.77
CA TYR A 104 19.83 6.09 -0.69
C TYR A 104 18.92 7.09 -1.44
N ALA A 105 18.03 7.82 -0.78
CA ALA A 105 17.10 8.78 -1.38
C ALA A 105 16.86 9.99 -0.45
N LYS A 106 17.23 11.20 -0.93
CA LYS A 106 17.02 12.47 -0.23
C LYS A 106 15.55 12.92 -0.33
N SER A 107 14.68 12.52 0.61
CA SER A 107 13.35 13.14 0.81
C SER A 107 12.67 12.60 2.07
N ASP A 108 12.26 13.50 2.97
CA ASP A 108 11.71 13.19 4.31
C ASP A 108 10.24 12.73 4.33
N ARG A 109 9.53 12.73 3.19
CA ARG A 109 8.22 12.06 3.07
C ARG A 109 8.44 10.60 2.69
N ILE A 110 7.76 9.69 3.39
CA ILE A 110 7.59 8.33 2.88
C ILE A 110 6.94 8.47 1.52
N ASP A 111 7.72 8.23 0.48
CA ASP A 111 7.16 7.94 -0.82
C ASP A 111 6.37 6.64 -0.65
N CYS A 112 5.11 6.59 -1.07
CA CYS A 112 4.26 5.39 -1.09
C CYS A 112 5.04 4.15 -1.58
N ARG A 113 5.95 4.37 -2.54
CA ARG A 113 6.99 3.44 -3.03
C ARG A 113 7.70 2.62 -1.95
N SER A 114 7.91 3.23 -0.79
CA SER A 114 8.58 2.63 0.35
C SER A 114 7.76 1.51 0.98
N LEU A 115 6.44 1.69 1.05
CA LEU A 115 5.53 0.77 1.70
C LEU A 115 5.30 -0.49 0.84
N ASP A 116 5.27 -0.35 -0.49
CA ASP A 116 5.05 -1.46 -1.42
C ASP A 116 6.07 -2.59 -1.25
N LYS A 117 7.32 -2.25 -0.90
CA LYS A 117 8.43 -3.22 -0.82
C LYS A 117 8.55 -3.91 0.53
N LEU A 118 7.91 -3.38 1.58
CA LEU A 118 8.10 -3.86 2.95
C LEU A 118 7.76 -5.35 3.17
N PRO A 119 6.64 -5.89 2.64
CA PRO A 119 6.33 -7.30 2.82
C PRO A 119 7.33 -8.25 2.14
N ILE A 120 8.07 -7.76 1.14
CA ILE A 120 9.08 -8.53 0.41
C ILE A 120 10.37 -8.63 1.25
N VAL A 121 10.75 -7.54 1.90
CA VAL A 121 12.03 -7.41 2.62
C VAL A 121 11.92 -7.87 4.07
N SER A 122 10.75 -7.78 4.71
CA SER A 122 10.56 -8.13 6.11
C SER A 122 9.27 -8.93 6.33
N LYS A 123 9.33 -10.24 6.08
CA LYS A 123 8.17 -11.14 6.23
C LYS A 123 7.64 -11.23 7.66
N ASP A 124 8.50 -11.04 8.68
CA ASP A 124 8.15 -11.29 10.10
C ASP A 124 7.60 -10.06 10.85
N LYS A 125 7.57 -8.87 10.23
CA LYS A 125 7.22 -7.61 10.93
C LYS A 125 6.01 -6.88 10.32
N VAL A 126 5.34 -7.50 9.37
CA VAL A 126 4.13 -6.98 8.74
C VAL A 126 2.93 -7.78 9.25
N TYR A 127 2.00 -7.10 9.92
CA TYR A 127 0.84 -7.76 10.50
C TYR A 127 -0.27 -7.84 9.46
N HIS A 128 -0.84 -9.04 9.24
CA HIS A 128 -2.18 -9.16 8.69
C HIS A 128 -3.13 -8.59 9.75
N GLY A 129 -3.73 -7.43 9.47
CA GLY A 129 -4.82 -7.00 10.32
C GLY A 129 -6.00 -7.93 10.07
N GLU A 130 -6.57 -8.55 11.10
CA GLU A 130 -7.95 -9.03 11.04
C GLU A 130 -8.86 -7.83 11.34
N CYS A 131 -9.93 -7.65 10.55
CA CYS A 131 -10.98 -6.71 10.97
C CYS A 131 -11.92 -7.56 11.83
N ILE A 132 -12.20 -7.08 13.04
CA ILE A 132 -13.28 -7.59 13.88
C ILE A 132 -14.61 -7.28 13.19
#